data_AF-A0A6I6JW31-F1
#
_entry.id   AF-A0A6I6JW31-F1
#
_cell.length_a   1.000
_cell.length_b   1.000
_cell.length_c   1.000
_cell.angle_alpha   90.00
_cell.angle_beta   90.00
_cell.angle_gamma   90.00
#
_symmetry.space_group_name_H-M   'P 1'
#
loop_
_entity.id
_entity.type
_entity.pdbx_description
1 polymer ?
#
loop_
_entity_poly.entity_id
_entity_poly.type
_entity_poly.pdbx_seq_one_letter_code
_entity_poly.pdbx_strand_id
1 'polypeptide(L)'
;MYQYKATVKRIVDGDTLDVVIDLGFKITTNQRIRLANINTPETYNVKKDSDEYSRGMESKIFVEQRIAANNFEVIIETDKDVGKYGRYIGTIRLADNEITLNDELVKMGLAEYAKY
;
A
#
# COMPACT_ATOMS: atom_id res chain seq x y z
N MET A 1 0.36 -0.96 18.14
CA MET A 1 -0.13 -0.27 16.93
C MET A 1 0.11 1.22 17.02
N TYR A 2 0.93 1.75 16.11
CA TYR A 2 1.18 3.18 15.93
C TYR A 2 0.43 3.67 14.69
N GLN A 3 -0.03 4.92 14.72
CA GLN A 3 -0.71 5.56 13.60
C GLN A 3 0.05 6.82 13.19
N TYR A 4 0.24 6.99 11.88
CA TYR A 4 0.90 8.17 11.35
C TYR A 4 0.12 8.74 10.17
N LYS A 5 0.04 10.07 10.10
CA LYS A 5 -0.42 10.76 8.89
C LYS A 5 0.69 10.72 7.86
N ALA A 6 0.33 10.43 6.61
CA ALA A 6 1.29 10.42 5.54
C ALA A 6 0.67 10.87 4.22
N THR A 7 1.54 11.32 3.32
CA THR A 7 1.19 11.60 1.93
C THR A 7 1.85 10.59 1.03
N VAL A 8 1.06 9.92 0.18
CA VAL A 8 1.58 8.99 -0.82
C VAL A 8 2.30 9.78 -1.93
N LYS A 9 3.53 9.41 -2.23
CA LYS A 9 4.33 10.01 -3.31
C LYS A 9 4.32 9.18 -4.57
N ARG A 10 4.38 7.85 -4.43
CA ARG A 10 4.45 6.94 -5.56
C ARG A 10 3.90 5.58 -5.21
N ILE A 11 3.14 5.00 -6.14
CA ILE A 11 2.71 3.62 -6.08
C ILE A 11 3.74 2.80 -6.85
N VAL A 12 4.51 1.97 -6.12
CA VAL A 12 5.55 1.13 -6.72
C VAL A 12 4.86 -0.04 -7.40
N ASP A 13 4.11 -0.79 -6.61
CA ASP A 13 3.33 -1.98 -6.99
C ASP A 13 1.97 -1.95 -6.26
N GLY A 14 1.07 -2.88 -6.57
CA GLY A 14 -0.27 -2.93 -5.97
C GLY A 14 -0.29 -3.04 -4.44
N ASP A 15 0.79 -3.53 -3.82
CA ASP A 15 0.93 -3.66 -2.37
C ASP A 15 2.10 -2.84 -1.78
N THR A 16 2.79 -2.03 -2.58
CA THR A 16 4.04 -1.35 -2.15
C THR A 16 4.02 0.13 -2.54
N LEU A 17 4.20 0.99 -1.54
CA LEU A 17 4.00 2.44 -1.65
C LEU A 17 5.19 3.22 -1.09
N ASP A 18 5.60 4.27 -1.78
CA ASP A 18 6.54 5.28 -1.26
C ASP A 18 5.73 6.44 -0.66
N VAL A 19 5.93 6.73 0.63
CA VAL A 19 5.16 7.71 1.41
C VAL A 19 6.07 8.70 2.13
N VAL A 20 5.54 9.90 2.39
CA VAL A 20 6.13 10.88 3.31
C VAL A 20 5.30 10.87 4.58
N ILE A 21 5.89 10.41 5.68
CA ILE A 21 5.25 10.33 6.99
C ILE A 21 5.53 11.63 7.77
N ASP A 22 4.49 12.22 8.34
CA ASP A 22 4.60 13.36 9.26
C ASP A 22 4.80 12.85 10.69
N LEU A 23 5.91 13.26 11.31
CA LEU A 23 6.26 12.93 12.70
C LEU A 23 5.97 14.08 13.68
N GLY A 24 5.39 15.18 13.17
CA GLY A 24 5.17 16.41 13.91
C GLY A 24 6.40 17.32 13.93
N PHE A 25 6.26 18.50 14.52
CA PHE A 25 7.35 19.47 14.68
C PHE A 25 8.11 19.82 13.39
N LYS A 26 7.41 19.79 12.23
CA LYS A 26 7.98 19.97 10.88
C LYS A 26 9.03 18.91 10.50
N ILE A 27 9.01 17.75 11.16
CA ILE A 27 9.87 16.61 10.86
C ILE A 27 9.08 15.61 10.02
N THR A 28 9.64 15.24 8.87
CA THR A 28 9.06 14.22 8.00
C THR A 28 10.09 13.16 7.68
N THR A 29 9.62 11.97 7.29
CA THR A 29 10.48 10.88 6.84
C THR A 29 9.91 10.22 5.59
N ASN A 30 10.79 9.85 4.66
CA ASN A 30 10.40 9.11 3.46
C ASN A 30 10.52 7.61 3.76
N GLN A 31 9.44 6.87 3.58
CA GLN A 31 9.42 5.44 3.86
C GLN A 31 8.78 4.68 2.70
N ARG A 32 9.25 3.45 2.48
CA ARG A 32 8.59 2.46 1.63
C ARG A 32 7.80 1.51 2.51
N ILE A 33 6.48 1.51 2.35
CA ILE A 33 5.56 0.67 3.11
C ILE A 33 5.05 -0.44 2.21
N ARG A 34 5.04 -1.66 2.74
CA ARG A 34 4.32 -2.80 2.15
C ARG A 34 3.01 -3.01 2.91
N LEU A 35 1.93 -3.24 2.17
CA LEU A 35 0.63 -3.53 2.75
C LEU A 35 0.68 -4.82 3.57
N ALA A 36 0.25 -4.75 4.82
CA ALA A 36 0.21 -5.88 5.74
C ALA A 36 -0.77 -6.97 5.29
N ASN A 37 -0.38 -8.22 5.50
CA ASN A 37 -1.20 -9.42 5.35
C ASN A 37 -1.80 -9.66 3.96
N ILE A 38 -1.34 -8.95 2.93
CA ILE A 38 -1.83 -9.11 1.56
C ILE A 38 -0.66 -9.16 0.57
N ASN A 39 -0.87 -9.87 -0.52
CA ASN A 39 -0.01 -9.84 -1.70
C ASN A 39 -0.85 -9.53 -2.93
N THR A 40 -0.41 -8.55 -3.71
CA THR A 40 -0.95 -8.33 -5.05
C THR A 40 -0.21 -9.19 -6.08
N PRO A 41 -0.83 -9.49 -7.24
CA PRO A 41 -0.14 -10.18 -8.33
C PRO A 41 1.16 -9.47 -8.72
N GLU A 42 2.20 -10.25 -9.02
CA GLU A 42 3.51 -9.71 -9.32
C GLU A 42 3.50 -8.97 -10.67
N THR A 43 4.14 -7.81 -10.70
CA THR A 43 4.36 -7.02 -11.94
C THR A 43 5.80 -7.15 -12.43
N TYR A 44 6.71 -7.59 -11.55
CA TYR A 44 8.13 -7.74 -11.79
C TYR A 44 8.47 -9.21 -12.08
N ASN A 45 9.31 -9.47 -13.09
CA ASN A 45 9.69 -10.82 -13.56
C ASN A 45 8.59 -11.70 -14.19
N VAL A 46 7.37 -11.20 -14.35
CA VAL A 46 6.34 -11.83 -15.17
C VAL A 46 6.36 -11.30 -16.60
N LYS A 47 5.92 -12.13 -17.55
CA LYS A 47 5.83 -11.71 -18.95
C LYS A 47 4.77 -10.63 -19.11
N LYS A 48 5.08 -9.55 -19.85
CA LYS A 48 4.16 -8.40 -20.01
C LYS A 48 2.84 -8.74 -20.69
N ASP A 49 2.81 -9.83 -21.46
CA ASP A 49 1.66 -10.41 -22.14
C ASP A 49 0.92 -11.48 -21.30
N SER A 50 1.36 -11.74 -20.06
CA SER A 50 0.69 -12.68 -19.18
C SER A 50 -0.52 -12.06 -18.46
N ASP A 51 -1.53 -12.89 -18.21
CA ASP A 51 -2.70 -12.51 -17.41
C ASP A 51 -2.32 -12.02 -16.01
N GLU A 52 -1.24 -12.54 -15.44
CA GLU A 52 -0.71 -12.14 -14.13
C GLU A 52 -0.22 -10.69 -14.13
N TYR A 53 0.54 -10.29 -15.16
CA TYR A 53 0.98 -8.90 -15.31
C TYR A 53 -0.21 -7.94 -15.46
N SER A 54 -1.23 -8.33 -16.23
CA SER A 54 -2.45 -7.52 -16.38
C SER A 54 -3.18 -7.32 -15.06
N ARG A 55 -3.32 -8.36 -14.24
CA ARG A 55 -3.95 -8.26 -12.90
C ARG A 55 -3.11 -7.43 -11.92
N GLY A 56 -1.78 -7.55 -11.98
CA GLY A 56 -0.87 -6.73 -11.16
C GLY A 56 -0.98 -5.25 -11.51
N MET A 57 -1.07 -4.94 -12.81
CA MET A 57 -1.30 -3.58 -13.29
C MET A 57 -2.68 -3.04 -12.90
N GLU A 58 -3.73 -3.86 -12.96
CA GLU A 58 -5.07 -3.49 -12.51
C GLU A 58 -5.06 -3.13 -11.02
N SER A 59 -4.42 -3.95 -10.19
CA SER A 59 -4.27 -3.71 -8.75
C SER A 59 -3.55 -2.38 -8.48
N LYS A 60 -2.46 -2.12 -9.22
CA LYS A 60 -1.72 -0.86 -9.13
C LYS A 60 -2.57 0.35 -9.52
N ILE A 61 -3.27 0.28 -10.65
CA ILE A 61 -4.13 1.37 -11.15
C ILE A 61 -5.25 1.66 -10.15
N PHE A 62 -5.85 0.61 -9.59
CA PHE A 62 -6.89 0.76 -8.57
C PHE A 62 -6.36 1.53 -7.35
N VAL A 63 -5.19 1.14 -6.82
CA VAL A 63 -4.58 1.86 -5.70
C VAL A 63 -4.27 3.30 -6.06
N GLU A 64 -3.70 3.57 -7.24
CA GLU A 64 -3.42 4.93 -7.71
C GLU A 64 -4.69 5.79 -7.73
N GLN A 65 -5.79 5.28 -8.29
CA GLN A 65 -7.07 5.98 -8.34
C GLN A 65 -7.67 6.20 -6.95
N ARG A 66 -7.62 5.17 -6.09
CA ARG A 66 -8.19 5.22 -4.74
C ARG A 66 -7.47 6.22 -3.84
N ILE A 67 -6.14 6.26 -3.93
CA ILE A 67 -5.29 7.24 -3.24
C ILE A 67 -5.50 8.65 -3.79
N ALA A 68 -5.58 8.81 -5.12
CA ALA A 68 -5.83 10.12 -5.74
C ALA A 68 -7.20 10.70 -5.34
N ALA A 69 -8.24 9.87 -5.21
CA ALA A 69 -9.56 10.28 -4.72
C ALA A 69 -9.53 10.83 -3.28
N ASN A 70 -8.50 10.47 -2.50
CA ASN A 70 -8.27 10.94 -1.12
C ASN A 70 -7.16 12.01 -1.04
N ASN A 71 -6.91 12.75 -2.14
CA ASN A 71 -5.85 13.78 -2.20
C ASN A 71 -4.45 13.27 -1.80
N PHE A 72 -4.19 11.98 -2.01
CA PHE A 72 -2.94 11.31 -1.60
C PHE A 72 -2.70 11.27 -0.10
N GLU A 73 -3.68 11.62 0.73
CA GLU A 73 -3.58 11.60 2.18
C GLU A 73 -4.03 10.25 2.74
N VAL A 74 -3.21 9.68 3.63
CA VAL A 74 -3.46 8.37 4.23
C VAL A 74 -3.10 8.36 5.70
N ILE A 75 -3.74 7.46 6.46
CA ILE A 75 -3.29 7.08 7.79
C ILE A 75 -2.65 5.70 7.69
N ILE A 76 -1.38 5.60 8.12
CA ILE A 76 -0.64 4.35 8.15
C ILE A 76 -0.69 3.80 9.56
N GLU A 77 -1.21 2.59 9.71
CA GLU A 77 -1.18 1.81 10.94
C GLU A 77 -0.05 0.77 10.85
N THR A 78 0.87 0.78 11.80
CA THR A 78 2.00 -0.16 11.78
C THR A 78 2.41 -0.50 13.22
N ASP A 79 2.83 -1.75 13.44
CA ASP A 79 3.50 -2.15 14.68
C ASP A 79 5.01 -1.86 14.66
N LYS A 80 5.48 -1.14 13.63
CA LYS A 80 6.90 -0.88 13.31
C LYS A 80 7.68 -2.15 12.99
N ASP A 81 6.97 -3.20 12.60
CA ASP A 81 7.59 -4.41 12.11
C ASP A 81 8.30 -4.14 10.80
N VAL A 82 9.59 -4.41 10.83
CA VAL A 82 10.45 -4.37 9.67
C VAL A 82 10.41 -5.75 9.03
N GLY A 83 9.77 -5.85 7.87
CA GLY A 83 9.74 -7.09 7.11
C GLY A 83 11.13 -7.54 6.68
N LYS A 84 11.21 -8.77 6.14
CA LYS A 84 12.45 -9.47 5.74
C LYS A 84 13.44 -8.65 4.88
N TYR A 85 12.97 -7.61 4.21
CA TYR A 85 13.77 -6.77 3.30
C TYR A 85 13.96 -5.33 3.79
N GLY A 86 13.81 -5.06 5.09
CA GLY A 86 13.99 -3.71 5.63
C GLY A 86 12.83 -2.75 5.35
N ARG A 87 11.71 -3.25 4.83
CA ARG A 87 10.50 -2.46 4.54
C ARG A 87 9.57 -2.52 5.72
N TYR A 88 9.01 -1.38 6.11
CA TYR A 88 7.96 -1.37 7.12
C TYR A 88 6.70 -2.00 6.56
N ILE A 89 6.05 -2.81 7.40
CA ILE A 89 4.76 -3.41 7.08
C ILE A 89 3.67 -2.57 7.75
N GLY A 90 2.62 -2.24 7.01
CA GLY A 90 1.55 -1.41 7.55
C GLY A 90 0.23 -1.59 6.83
N THR A 91 -0.83 -1.21 7.53
CA THR A 91 -2.19 -1.15 7.02
C THR A 91 -2.53 0.29 6.70
N ILE A 92 -3.19 0.52 5.57
CA ILE A 92 -3.55 1.88 5.14
C ILE A 92 -5.04 2.12 5.36
N ARG A 93 -5.35 3.24 6.00
CA ARG A 93 -6.71 3.77 6.16
C ARG A 93 -6.87 5.05 5.36
N LEU A 94 -8.02 5.15 4.70
CA LEU A 94 -8.47 6.33 3.97
C LEU A 94 -9.56 7.02 4.79
N ALA A 95 -9.62 8.34 4.71
CA ALA A 95 -10.57 9.11 5.52
C ALA A 95 -12.03 8.93 5.09
N ASP A 96 -12.24 8.47 3.85
CA ASP A 96 -13.55 8.29 3.23
C ASP A 96 -14.14 6.88 3.41
N ASN A 97 -13.46 5.99 4.14
CA ASN A 97 -13.86 4.59 4.25
C ASN A 97 -13.62 4.00 5.64
N GLU A 98 -14.52 3.10 6.05
CA GLU A 98 -14.42 2.36 7.31
C GLU A 98 -13.46 1.17 7.22
N ILE A 99 -13.35 0.57 6.03
CA ILE A 99 -12.43 -0.53 5.75
C ILE A 99 -11.07 -0.02 5.30
N THR A 100 -10.04 -0.84 5.54
CA THR A 100 -8.67 -0.54 5.15
C THR A 100 -8.48 -0.75 3.65
N LEU A 101 -7.51 -0.06 3.05
CA LEU A 101 -7.14 -0.28 1.64
C LEU A 101 -6.75 -1.75 1.40
N ASN A 102 -6.11 -2.38 2.38
CA ASN A 102 -5.73 -3.79 2.32
C ASN A 102 -6.95 -4.69 2.15
N ASP A 103 -7.98 -4.49 2.98
CA ASP A 103 -9.22 -5.29 2.92
C ASP A 103 -10.03 -4.98 1.66
N GLU A 104 -10.00 -3.73 1.21
CA GLU A 104 -10.65 -3.30 -0.04
C GLU A 104 -10.04 -4.04 -1.25
N LEU A 105 -8.71 -4.12 -1.33
CA LEU A 105 -7.99 -4.87 -2.37
C LEU A 105 -8.38 -6.35 -2.39
N VAL A 106 -8.48 -6.98 -1.22
CA VAL A 106 -8.87 -8.40 -1.15
C VAL A 106 -10.33 -8.60 -1.54
N LYS A 107 -11.24 -7.72 -1.09
CA LYS A 107 -12.66 -7.79 -1.46
C LYS A 107 -12.89 -7.65 -2.97
N MET A 108 -12.04 -6.87 -3.64
CA MET A 108 -12.12 -6.68 -5.09
C MET A 108 -11.39 -7.77 -5.89
N GLY A 109 -10.76 -8.75 -5.22
CA GLY A 109 -9.99 -9.81 -5.89
C GLY A 109 -8.68 -9.33 -6.51
N LEU A 110 -8.19 -8.16 -6.10
CA LEU A 110 -6.94 -7.55 -6.56
C LEU A 110 -5.75 -7.96 -5.68
N ALA A 111 -6.00 -8.52 -4.50
CA ALA A 111 -4.98 -9.07 -3.63
C ALA A 111 -5.48 -10.37 -2.96
N GLU A 112 -4.53 -11.20 -2.55
CA GLU A 112 -4.79 -12.40 -1.74
C GLU A 112 -4.23 -12.22 -0.34
N TYR A 113 -4.91 -12.78 0.67
CA TYR A 113 -4.39 -12.78 2.03
C TYR A 113 -3.12 -13.64 2.10
N ALA A 114 -2.04 -13.03 2.58
CA ALA A 114 -0.76 -13.70 2.80
C ALA A 114 -0.38 -13.58 4.27
N LYS A 115 -0.21 -14.73 4.94
CA LYS A 115 0.40 -14.77 6.28
C LYS A 115 1.89 -15.00 6.11
N TYR A 116 2.68 -14.09 6.67
CA TYR A 116 4.14 -14.19 6.75
C TYR A 116 4.58 -14.88 8.04
#